data_AF-E6VYY9-F1
#
_entry.id   AF-E6VYY9-F1
#
_cell.length_a   1.000
_cell.length_b   1.000
_cell.length_c   1.000
_cell.angle_alpha   90.00
_cell.angle_beta   90.00
_cell.angle_gamma   90.00
#
_symmetry.space_group_name_H-M   'P 1'
#
loop_
_entity.id
_entity.type
_entity.pdbx_description
1 polymer ?
#
loop_
_entity_poly.entity_id
_entity_poly.type
_entity_poly.pdbx_seq_one_letter_code
_entity_poly.pdbx_strand_id
1 'polypeptide(L)'
;MNKIIESAIVLLIVAVVTLVGNWIGYGFGIIEAMPGMAVLVGVCILGVLANRFIYKLPTVLYVITFGMIITMPGVPGHETVAVWVSKVNFLALTTPILAYAGIGIGKDLPALKKTGWRIVIVSFFVMAGTYLASAAIAQVVLKSLGEI
;
A
#
# COMPACT_ATOMS: atom_id res chain seq x y z
N MET A 1 17.00 1.89 19.35
CA MET A 1 18.05 2.63 18.63
C MET A 1 17.76 3.11 17.21
N ASN A 2 16.67 2.83 16.48
CA ASN A 2 15.27 2.59 16.84
C ASN A 2 14.55 1.94 15.65
N LYS A 3 13.73 0.89 15.84
CA LYS A 3 12.84 0.32 14.80
C LYS A 3 12.06 1.39 14.00
N ILE A 4 11.75 2.52 14.62
CA ILE A 4 11.12 3.68 13.99
C ILE A 4 12.05 4.35 12.97
N ILE A 5 13.32 4.54 13.30
CA ILE A 5 14.34 5.10 12.40
C ILE A 5 14.56 4.17 11.21
N GLU A 6 14.67 2.86 11.43
CA GLU A 6 14.76 1.87 10.35
C GLU A 6 13.53 1.92 9.45
N SER A 7 12.33 1.95 10.04
CA SER A 7 11.07 2.07 9.30
C SER A 7 11.01 3.38 8.51
N ALA A 8 11.44 4.50 9.09
CA ALA A 8 11.48 5.79 8.43
C ALA A 8 12.49 5.82 7.27
N ILE A 9 13.66 5.20 7.42
CA ILE A 9 14.65 5.07 6.34
C ILE A 9 14.06 4.24 5.20
N VAL A 10 13.45 3.08 5.50
CA VAL A 10 12.83 2.24 4.47
C VAL A 10 11.69 2.98 3.78
N LEU A 11 10.84 3.70 4.53
CA LEU A 11 9.76 4.51 3.97
C LEU A 11 10.28 5.62 3.04
N LEU A 12 11.39 6.27 3.40
CA LEU A 12 12.03 7.28 2.55
C LEU A 12 12.61 6.67 1.27
N ILE A 13 13.27 5.51 1.37
CA ILE A 13 13.79 4.80 0.19
C ILE A 13 12.63 4.45 -0.74
N VAL A 14 11.56 3.87 -0.21
CA VAL A 14 10.35 3.53 -0.98
C VAL A 14 9.76 4.79 -1.62
N ALA A 15 9.65 5.89 -0.88
CA ALA A 15 9.14 7.16 -1.39
C ALA A 15 9.94 7.67 -2.59
N VAL A 16 11.28 7.65 -2.49
CA VAL A 16 12.17 8.09 -3.57
C VAL A 16 12.03 7.18 -4.80
N VAL A 17 12.04 5.86 -4.60
CA VAL A 17 11.87 4.88 -5.70
C VAL A 17 10.49 4.99 -6.35
N THR A 18 9.46 5.35 -5.58
CA THR A 18 8.11 5.57 -6.10
C THR A 18 8.00 6.88 -6.87
N LEU A 19 8.58 7.98 -6.40
CA LEU A 19 8.62 9.25 -7.16
C LEU A 19 9.39 9.07 -8.48
N VAL A 20 10.55 8.43 -8.38
CA VAL A 20 11.16 7.49 -9.34
C VAL A 20 10.26 6.99 -10.47
N GLY A 21 9.57 5.90 -10.14
CA GLY A 21 8.70 5.16 -11.04
C GLY A 21 7.46 5.93 -11.48
N ASN A 22 6.97 6.88 -10.69
CA ASN A 22 5.82 7.71 -11.07
C ASN A 22 6.14 8.63 -12.24
N TRP A 23 7.35 9.21 -12.23
CA TRP A 23 7.84 10.06 -13.32
C TRP A 23 8.11 9.26 -14.60
N ILE A 24 8.80 8.12 -14.48
CA ILE A 24 9.16 7.29 -15.64
C ILE A 24 7.95 6.56 -16.23
N GLY A 25 7.08 6.02 -15.38
CA GLY A 25 6.02 5.08 -15.78
C GLY A 25 4.64 5.69 -16.01
N TYR A 26 4.32 6.81 -15.36
CA TYR A 26 2.94 7.32 -15.30
C TYR A 26 2.81 8.81 -15.65
N GLY A 27 3.90 9.47 -16.03
CA GLY A 27 3.88 10.82 -16.60
C GLY A 27 3.63 11.97 -15.60
N PHE A 28 3.47 11.67 -14.30
CA PHE A 28 3.37 12.70 -13.28
C PHE A 28 4.76 13.22 -12.90
N GLY A 29 4.94 14.55 -12.95
CA GLY A 29 6.20 15.17 -12.54
C GLY A 29 6.53 14.91 -11.07
N ILE A 30 7.82 14.71 -10.75
CA ILE A 30 8.32 14.45 -9.39
C ILE A 30 7.81 15.52 -8.41
N ILE A 31 7.89 16.79 -8.82
CA ILE A 31 7.48 17.95 -8.01
C ILE A 31 5.98 17.94 -7.74
N GLU A 32 5.17 17.50 -8.70
CA GLU A 32 3.72 17.46 -8.56
C GLU A 32 3.23 16.32 -7.67
N ALA A 33 3.93 15.18 -7.68
CA ALA A 33 3.62 14.01 -6.86
C ALA A 33 4.22 14.10 -5.44
N MET A 34 5.17 15.01 -5.22
CA MET A 34 5.88 15.17 -3.96
C MET A 34 4.96 15.48 -2.77
N PRO A 35 3.96 16.38 -2.87
CA PRO A 35 3.02 16.62 -1.76
C PRO A 35 2.21 15.39 -1.41
N GLY A 36 1.74 14.63 -2.41
CA GLY A 36 1.00 13.38 -2.20
C GLY A 36 1.86 12.33 -1.51
N MET A 37 3.10 12.17 -1.96
CA MET A 37 4.04 11.24 -1.35
C MET A 37 4.39 11.64 0.09
N ALA A 38 4.54 12.95 0.38
CA ALA A 38 4.78 13.45 1.72
C ALA A 38 3.61 13.13 2.67
N VAL A 39 2.36 13.27 2.20
CA VAL A 39 1.18 12.87 2.97
C VAL A 39 1.21 11.37 3.25
N LEU A 40 1.45 10.53 2.23
CA LEU A 40 1.50 9.07 2.39
C LEU A 40 2.59 8.64 3.37
N VAL A 41 3.79 9.22 3.29
CA VAL A 41 4.88 8.96 4.26
C VAL A 41 4.48 9.42 5.66
N GLY A 42 3.86 10.59 5.79
CA GLY A 42 3.38 11.11 7.07
C GLY A 42 2.38 10.17 7.74
N VAL A 43 1.39 9.66 7.00
CA VAL A 43 0.40 8.69 7.50
C VAL A 43 1.06 7.38 7.91
N CYS A 44 2.04 6.89 7.14
CA CYS A 44 2.82 5.71 7.49
C CYS A 44 3.61 5.90 8.80
N ILE A 45 4.26 7.05 8.98
CA ILE A 45 4.98 7.38 10.21
C ILE A 45 4.01 7.44 11.40
N LEU A 46 2.85 8.10 11.26
CA LEU A 46 1.82 8.13 12.29
C LEU A 46 1.34 6.72 12.66
N GLY A 47 1.14 5.84 11.67
CA GLY A 47 0.77 4.45 11.92
C GLY A 47 1.83 3.66 12.68
N VAL A 48 3.11 3.84 12.34
CA VAL A 48 4.25 3.22 13.05
C VAL A 48 4.34 3.74 14.48
N LEU A 49 4.11 5.04 14.70
CA LEU A 49 4.09 5.62 16.04
C LEU A 49 2.89 5.10 16.85
N ALA A 50 1.70 5.06 16.26
CA ALA A 50 0.49 4.56 16.91
C ALA A 50 0.60 3.10 17.34
N ASN A 51 1.19 2.23 16.52
CA ASN A 51 1.50 0.85 16.88
C ASN A 51 2.36 0.75 18.15
N ARG A 52 3.25 1.72 18.37
CA ARG A 52 4.15 1.73 19.54
C ARG A 52 3.50 2.29 20.80
N PHE A 53 2.67 3.32 20.66
CA PHE A 53 2.16 4.10 21.80
C PHE A 53 0.73 3.76 22.24
N ILE A 54 -0.11 3.19 21.36
CA ILE A 54 -1.53 2.95 21.66
C ILE A 54 -1.76 1.48 22.02
N TYR A 55 -2.02 0.63 21.03
CA TYR A 55 -2.24 -0.82 21.19
C TYR A 55 -1.38 -1.59 20.18
N LYS A 56 -0.98 -2.82 20.55
CA LYS A 56 -0.21 -3.74 19.69
C LYS A 56 -1.07 -4.36 18.58
N LEU A 57 -1.68 -3.53 17.74
CA LEU A 57 -2.36 -3.92 16.52
C LEU A 57 -1.38 -3.86 15.35
N PRO A 58 -1.54 -4.69 14.30
CA PRO A 58 -0.73 -4.57 13.08
C PRO A 58 -0.65 -3.12 12.58
N THR A 59 0.55 -2.61 12.30
CA THR A 59 0.79 -1.23 11.86
C THR A 59 -0.11 -0.83 10.69
N VAL A 60 -0.36 -1.78 9.79
CA VAL A 60 -1.23 -1.61 8.62
C VAL A 60 -2.63 -1.13 9.00
N LEU A 61 -3.20 -1.62 10.12
CA LEU A 61 -4.53 -1.19 10.57
C LEU A 61 -4.55 0.29 10.95
N TYR A 62 -3.51 0.78 11.61
CA TYR A 62 -3.40 2.20 11.95
C TYR A 62 -3.23 3.07 10.71
N VAL A 63 -2.37 2.66 9.78
CA VAL A 63 -2.13 3.40 8.52
C VAL A 63 -3.43 3.51 7.71
N ILE A 64 -4.18 2.41 7.57
CA ILE A 64 -5.47 2.42 6.87
C ILE A 64 -6.46 3.34 7.60
N THR A 65 -6.56 3.24 8.92
CA THR A 65 -7.48 4.06 9.72
C THR A 65 -7.18 5.55 9.58
N PHE A 66 -5.93 5.96 9.75
CA PHE A 66 -5.52 7.36 9.58
C PHE A 66 -5.70 7.84 8.14
N GLY A 67 -5.38 6.99 7.16
CA GLY A 67 -5.62 7.26 5.75
C GLY A 67 -7.09 7.57 5.48
N MET A 68 -8.00 6.70 5.96
CA MET A 68 -9.45 6.91 5.83
C MET A 68 -9.91 8.18 6.52
N ILE A 69 -9.44 8.47 7.75
CA ILE A 69 -9.85 9.67 8.48
C ILE A 69 -9.49 10.92 7.69
N ILE A 70 -8.27 11.00 7.14
CA ILE A 70 -7.80 12.20 6.42
C ILE A 70 -8.52 12.38 5.07
N THR A 71 -8.94 11.29 4.42
CA THR A 71 -9.64 11.35 3.13
C THR A 71 -11.17 11.40 3.26
N MET A 72 -11.72 11.25 4.46
CA MET A 72 -13.17 11.23 4.68
C MET A 72 -13.81 12.61 4.41
N PRO A 73 -14.96 12.68 3.72
CA PRO A 73 -15.70 13.92 3.57
C PRO A 73 -16.09 14.48 4.95
N GLY A 74 -15.74 15.75 5.20
CA GLY A 74 -15.97 16.43 6.48
C GLY A 74 -14.71 16.75 7.29
N VAL A 75 -13.53 16.22 6.90
CA VAL A 75 -12.25 16.60 7.51
C VAL A 75 -11.64 17.82 6.79
N PRO A 76 -11.16 18.85 7.51
CA PRO A 76 -10.57 20.03 6.87
C PRO A 76 -9.35 19.63 6.03
N GLY A 77 -9.35 19.98 4.75
CA GLY A 77 -8.26 19.67 3.81
C GLY A 77 -8.37 18.32 3.08
N HIS A 78 -9.46 17.56 3.25
CA HIS A 78 -9.65 16.26 2.59
C HIS A 78 -9.56 16.35 1.04
N GLU A 79 -10.16 17.37 0.42
CA GLU A 79 -10.10 17.58 -1.04
C GLU A 79 -8.66 17.81 -1.52
N THR A 80 -7.92 18.68 -0.83
CA THR A 80 -6.52 18.98 -1.15
C THR A 80 -5.64 17.74 -1.04
N VAL A 81 -5.84 16.94 0.01
CA VAL A 81 -5.13 15.68 0.20
C VAL A 81 -5.48 14.69 -0.92
N ALA A 82 -6.75 14.56 -1.28
CA ALA A 82 -7.19 13.69 -2.37
C ALA A 82 -6.56 14.09 -3.71
N VAL A 83 -6.49 15.39 -4.02
CA VAL A 83 -5.84 15.92 -5.23
C VAL A 83 -4.33 15.67 -5.24
N TRP A 84 -3.66 15.77 -4.10
CA TRP A 84 -2.23 15.49 -4.02
C TRP A 84 -1.92 14.00 -4.16
N VAL A 85 -2.71 13.14 -3.50
CA VAL A 85 -2.52 11.69 -3.55
C VAL A 85 -2.90 11.11 -4.91
N SER A 86 -3.86 11.70 -5.64
CA SER A 86 -4.21 11.25 -6.99
C SER A 86 -3.08 11.39 -8.02
N LYS A 87 -2.11 12.27 -7.74
CA LYS A 87 -0.88 12.42 -8.55
C LYS A 87 0.19 11.38 -8.23
N VAL A 88 -0.02 10.53 -7.23
CA VAL A 88 0.89 9.42 -6.90
C VAL A 88 0.29 8.12 -7.43
N ASN A 89 0.90 7.55 -8.46
CA ASN A 89 0.42 6.27 -8.97
C ASN A 89 0.81 5.12 -8.02
N PHE A 90 -0.19 4.40 -7.50
CA PHE A 90 0.03 3.28 -6.60
C PHE A 90 0.79 2.12 -7.25
N LEU A 91 0.73 1.96 -8.57
CA LEU A 91 1.53 0.94 -9.25
C LEU A 91 3.03 1.24 -9.18
N ALA A 92 3.44 2.51 -9.06
CA ALA A 92 4.85 2.86 -8.84
C ALA A 92 5.36 2.41 -7.45
N LEU A 93 4.47 2.14 -6.48
CA LEU A 93 4.83 1.52 -5.19
C LEU A 93 5.11 0.02 -5.32
N THR A 94 4.62 -0.65 -6.37
CA THR A 94 4.81 -2.09 -6.53
C THR A 94 6.28 -2.45 -6.79
N THR A 95 7.02 -1.58 -7.47
CA THR A 95 8.44 -1.78 -7.81
C THR A 95 9.33 -2.07 -6.60
N PRO A 96 9.40 -1.20 -5.57
CA PRO A 96 10.21 -1.49 -4.38
C PRO A 96 9.68 -2.71 -3.61
N ILE A 97 8.36 -2.92 -3.55
CA ILE A 97 7.76 -4.09 -2.87
C ILE A 97 8.20 -5.40 -3.53
N LEU A 98 8.10 -5.47 -4.87
CA LEU A 98 8.50 -6.62 -5.66
C LEU A 98 10.02 -6.86 -5.57
N ALA A 99 10.83 -5.80 -5.54
CA ALA A 99 12.27 -5.91 -5.35
C ALA A 99 12.62 -6.55 -4.00
N TYR A 100 12.03 -6.07 -2.89
CA TYR A 100 12.24 -6.67 -1.57
C TYR A 100 11.69 -8.09 -1.47
N ALA A 101 10.53 -8.37 -2.07
CA ALA A 101 9.96 -9.71 -2.12
C ALA A 101 10.87 -10.67 -2.89
N GLY A 102 11.40 -10.25 -4.03
CA GLY A 102 12.35 -11.04 -4.84
C GLY A 102 13.64 -11.36 -4.10
N ILE A 103 14.25 -10.38 -3.43
CA ILE A 103 15.44 -10.59 -2.59
C ILE A 103 15.13 -11.53 -1.41
N GLY A 104 13.96 -11.37 -0.78
CA GLY A 104 13.50 -12.23 0.31
C GLY A 104 13.37 -13.68 -0.11
N ILE A 105 12.68 -13.93 -1.24
CA ILE A 105 12.50 -15.27 -1.81
C ILE A 105 13.85 -15.86 -2.27
N GLY A 106 14.75 -15.02 -2.80
CA GLY A 106 16.08 -15.43 -3.24
C GLY A 106 16.96 -16.01 -2.12
N LYS A 107 16.67 -15.71 -0.85
CA LYS A 107 17.40 -16.30 0.29
C LYS A 107 17.06 -17.78 0.51
N ASP A 108 15.85 -18.19 0.15
CA ASP A 108 15.32 -19.54 0.39
C ASP A 108 15.06 -20.31 -0.93
N LEU A 109 15.94 -20.14 -1.93
CA LEU A 109 15.85 -20.82 -3.23
C LEU A 109 15.67 -22.35 -3.14
N PRO A 110 16.36 -23.09 -2.24
CA PRO A 110 16.16 -24.54 -2.14
C PRO A 110 14.74 -24.93 -1.73
N ALA A 111 14.11 -24.17 -0.83
CA ALA A 111 12.72 -24.38 -0.41
C ALA A 111 11.76 -24.01 -1.54
N LEU A 112 12.03 -22.92 -2.25
CA LEU A 112 11.25 -22.51 -3.42
C LEU A 112 11.27 -23.58 -4.51
N LYS A 113 12.42 -24.22 -4.78
CA LYS A 113 12.51 -25.29 -5.78
C LYS A 113 11.63 -26.49 -5.43
N LYS A 114 11.51 -26.84 -4.14
CA LYS A 114 10.71 -27.97 -3.68
C LYS A 114 9.21 -27.69 -3.74
N THR A 115 8.80 -26.44 -3.48
CA THR A 115 7.37 -26.06 -3.33
C THR A 115 6.83 -25.24 -4.50
N GLY A 116 7.68 -24.79 -5.43
CA GLY A 116 7.35 -23.79 -6.45
C GLY A 116 6.12 -24.11 -7.30
N TRP A 117 5.99 -25.35 -7.78
CA TRP A 117 4.81 -25.76 -8.55
C TRP A 117 3.50 -25.68 -7.74
N ARG A 118 3.55 -26.01 -6.44
CA ARG A 118 2.39 -25.89 -5.55
C ARG A 118 2.01 -24.42 -5.33
N ILE A 119 3.00 -23.53 -5.25
CA ILE A 119 2.76 -22.09 -5.12
C ILE A 119 1.98 -21.55 -6.31
N VAL A 120 2.34 -21.94 -7.54
CA VAL A 120 1.61 -21.51 -8.75
C VAL A 120 0.13 -21.89 -8.67
N ILE A 121 -0.17 -23.16 -8.34
CA ILE A 121 -1.55 -23.63 -8.21
C ILE A 121 -2.28 -22.85 -7.12
N VAL A 122 -1.68 -22.72 -5.93
CA VAL A 122 -2.29 -21.99 -4.80
C VAL A 122 -2.55 -20.53 -5.18
N SER A 123 -1.64 -19.87 -5.89
CA SER A 123 -1.83 -18.49 -6.36
C SER A 123 -3.05 -18.33 -7.27
N PHE A 124 -3.30 -19.27 -8.18
CA PHE A 124 -4.52 -19.25 -9.00
C PHE A 124 -5.78 -19.35 -8.16
N PHE A 125 -5.83 -20.29 -7.21
CA PHE A 125 -6.97 -20.42 -6.30
C PHE A 125 -7.16 -19.20 -5.40
N VAL A 126 -6.07 -18.61 -4.90
CA VAL A 126 -6.12 -17.39 -4.06
C VAL A 126 -6.63 -16.20 -4.86
N MET A 127 -6.10 -15.98 -6.08
CA MET A 127 -6.57 -14.89 -6.93
C MET A 127 -8.03 -15.06 -7.34
N ALA A 128 -8.42 -16.26 -7.79
CA ALA A 128 -9.80 -16.55 -8.16
C ALA A 128 -10.74 -16.42 -6.96
N GLY A 129 -10.39 -16.98 -5.80
CA GLY A 129 -11.20 -16.91 -4.59
C GLY A 129 -11.35 -15.48 -4.07
N THR A 130 -10.28 -14.69 -4.04
CA THR A 130 -10.32 -13.29 -3.59
C THR A 130 -11.18 -12.44 -4.52
N TYR A 131 -11.04 -12.63 -5.83
CA TYR A 131 -11.83 -11.90 -6.82
C TYR A 131 -13.31 -12.27 -6.74
N LEU A 132 -13.64 -13.57 -6.75
CA LEU A 132 -15.03 -14.05 -6.70
C LEU A 132 -15.73 -13.63 -5.40
N ALA A 133 -15.05 -13.75 -4.25
CA ALA A 133 -15.61 -13.32 -2.97
C ALA A 133 -15.85 -11.80 -2.93
N SER A 134 -14.89 -11.00 -3.39
CA SER A 134 -15.04 -9.55 -3.46
C SER A 134 -16.17 -9.13 -4.40
N ALA A 135 -16.28 -9.78 -5.57
CA ALA A 135 -17.34 -9.53 -6.53
C ALA A 135 -18.72 -9.92 -5.97
N ALA A 136 -18.83 -11.05 -5.27
CA ALA A 136 -20.08 -11.47 -4.64
C ALA A 136 -20.54 -10.48 -3.56
N ILE A 137 -19.62 -10.01 -2.70
CA ILE A 137 -19.92 -9.00 -1.69
C ILE A 137 -20.35 -7.70 -2.36
N ALA A 138 -19.61 -7.23 -3.37
CA ALA A 138 -19.96 -6.04 -4.13
C ALA A 138 -21.37 -6.14 -4.73
N GLN A 139 -21.70 -7.27 -5.37
CA GLN A 139 -23.01 -7.51 -5.96
C GLN A 139 -24.14 -7.42 -4.93
N VAL A 140 -23.96 -8.03 -3.75
CA VAL A 140 -24.96 -7.99 -2.67
C VAL A 140 -25.14 -6.57 -2.15
N VAL A 141 -24.05 -5.85 -1.90
CA VAL A 141 -24.08 -4.48 -1.37
C VAL A 141 -24.70 -3.51 -2.39
N LEU A 142 -24.25 -3.55 -3.64
CA LEU A 142 -24.77 -2.69 -4.72
C LEU A 142 -26.26 -2.93 -4.97
N LYS A 143 -26.70 -4.20 -4.95
CA LYS A 143 -28.12 -4.55 -5.05
C LYS A 143 -28.93 -4.05 -3.85
N SER A 144 -28.36 -4.07 -2.65
CA SER A 144 -29.02 -3.54 -1.46
C SER A 144 -29.13 -2.01 -1.47
N LEU A 145 -28.19 -1.33 -2.13
CA LEU A 145 -28.19 0.13 -2.33
C LEU A 145 -29.06 0.57 -3.51
N GLY A 146 -29.50 -0.36 -4.36
CA GLY A 146 -30.33 -0.08 -5.54
C GLY A 146 -29.57 0.52 -6.73
N GLU A 147 -28.23 0.43 -6.73
CA GLU A 147 -27.42 0.89 -7.86
C GLU A 147 -27.37 -0.12 -9.03
N ILE A 148 -27.78 -1.37 -8.79
CA ILE A 148 -27.91 -2.46 -9.79
C ILE A 148 -29.09 -3.37 -9.41
#